data_AF-A0A838A7T4-F1
#
_entry.id   AF-A0A838A7T4-F1
#
_cell.length_a   1.000
_cell.length_b   1.000
_cell.length_c   1.000
_cell.angle_alpha   90.00
_cell.angle_beta   90.00
_cell.angle_gamma   90.00
#
_symmetry.space_group_name_H-M   'P 1'
#
loop_
_entity.id
_entity.type
_entity.pdbx_description
1 polymer ?
#
loop_
_entity_poly.entity_id
_entity_poly.type
_entity_poly.pdbx_seq_one_letter_code
_entity_poly.pdbx_strand_id
1 'polypeptide(L)'
;MTTGMGAGAELVVVPEMVRAGLERVRRQYVRSLRMPQGSDEQNAAHWARVAEVYRREARWWAVLERWVFSLQGRAVGVVFADAAIQARNRAERFAQDYEKLAARARNLHEGAVGVSG
;
A
#
# COMPACT_ATOMS: atom_id res chain seq x y z
N MET A 1 20.65 25.26 -32.38
CA MET A 1 20.71 25.53 -30.93
C MET A 1 19.55 24.81 -30.28
N THR A 2 19.80 23.64 -29.71
CA THR A 2 18.79 22.76 -29.11
C THR A 2 19.20 22.48 -27.68
N THR A 3 18.60 23.17 -26.71
CA THR A 3 18.83 22.90 -25.30
C THR A 3 17.70 23.48 -24.47
N GLY A 4 17.07 22.63 -23.63
CA GLY A 4 16.54 23.12 -22.36
C GLY A 4 15.04 22.98 -22.04
N MET A 5 14.30 22.00 -22.57
CA MET A 5 12.88 21.83 -22.19
C MET A 5 12.47 20.42 -21.70
N GLY A 6 13.43 19.54 -21.40
CA GLY A 6 13.14 18.14 -21.01
C GLY A 6 13.24 17.83 -19.50
N ALA A 7 14.15 18.48 -18.76
CA ALA A 7 14.50 18.02 -17.41
C ALA A 7 13.61 18.57 -16.28
N GLY A 8 13.00 19.75 -16.47
CA GLY A 8 12.22 20.42 -15.42
C GLY A 8 10.81 19.85 -15.23
N ALA A 9 10.20 19.29 -16.29
CA ALA A 9 8.86 18.73 -16.22
C ALA A 9 8.86 17.37 -15.51
N GLU A 10 9.90 16.55 -15.68
CA GLU A 10 10.01 15.20 -15.11
C GLU A 10 10.23 15.21 -13.58
N LEU A 11 10.92 16.25 -13.08
CA LEU A 11 11.27 16.45 -11.66
C LEU A 11 10.05 16.61 -10.73
N VAL A 12 8.90 17.06 -11.24
CA VAL A 12 7.68 17.32 -10.46
C VAL A 12 6.65 16.19 -10.60
N VAL A 13 6.88 15.19 -11.47
CA VAL A 13 5.89 14.13 -11.74
C VAL A 13 5.85 13.10 -10.64
N VAL A 14 6.99 12.69 -10.07
CA VAL A 14 7.01 11.53 -9.17
C VAL A 14 6.32 11.79 -7.84
N PRO A 15 6.59 12.89 -7.10
CA PRO A 15 5.85 13.18 -5.86
C PRO A 15 4.33 13.30 -6.09
N GLU A 16 3.93 13.91 -7.20
CA GLU A 16 2.52 14.07 -7.57
C GLU A 16 1.86 12.75 -7.97
N MET A 17 2.57 11.90 -8.72
CA MET A 17 2.13 10.55 -9.06
C MET A 17 1.98 9.70 -7.80
N VAL A 18 2.94 9.76 -6.88
CA VAL A 18 2.88 9.05 -5.58
C VAL A 18 1.69 9.55 -4.78
N ARG A 19 1.48 10.88 -4.68
CA ARG A 19 0.32 11.49 -4.00
C ARG A 19 -0.99 10.96 -4.56
N ALA A 20 -1.16 11.00 -5.89
CA ALA A 20 -2.35 10.48 -6.56
C ALA A 20 -2.52 8.95 -6.39
N GLY A 21 -1.42 8.21 -6.27
CA GLY A 21 -1.41 6.79 -5.95
C GLY A 21 -1.91 6.49 -4.54
N LEU A 22 -1.38 7.21 -3.54
CA LEU A 22 -1.77 7.10 -2.14
C LEU A 22 -3.24 7.51 -1.92
N GLU A 23 -3.72 8.55 -2.61
CA GLU A 23 -5.14 8.91 -2.57
C GLU A 23 -6.06 7.81 -3.10
N ARG A 24 -5.66 7.14 -4.20
CA ARG A 24 -6.39 5.99 -4.74
C ARG A 24 -6.43 4.83 -3.74
N VAL A 25 -5.30 4.54 -3.09
CA VAL A 25 -5.20 3.53 -2.02
C VAL A 25 -6.13 3.90 -0.86
N ARG A 26 -6.12 5.15 -0.40
CA ARG A 26 -7.00 5.62 0.70
C ARG A 26 -8.48 5.47 0.36
N ARG A 27 -8.88 5.81 -0.87
CA ARG A 27 -10.26 5.58 -1.34
C ARG A 27 -10.62 4.10 -1.36
N GLN A 28 -9.69 3.24 -1.79
CA GLN A 28 -9.88 1.79 -1.78
C GLN A 28 -10.03 1.24 -0.35
N TYR A 29 -9.23 1.73 0.61
CA TYR A 29 -9.33 1.38 2.02
C TYR A 29 -10.72 1.72 2.61
N VAL A 30 -11.18 2.95 2.40
CA VAL A 30 -12.51 3.38 2.86
C VAL A 30 -13.62 2.51 2.25
N ARG A 31 -13.47 2.10 0.99
CA ARG A 31 -14.40 1.19 0.34
C ARG A 31 -14.35 -0.22 0.94
N SER A 32 -13.18 -0.74 1.28
CA SER A 32 -13.07 -2.07 1.92
C SER A 32 -13.72 -2.09 3.30
N LEU A 33 -13.63 -1.01 4.08
CA LEU A 33 -14.28 -0.91 5.40
C LEU A 33 -15.81 -0.94 5.35
N ARG A 34 -16.41 -0.62 4.20
CA ARG A 34 -17.88 -0.61 4.02
C ARG A 34 -18.46 -1.96 3.62
N MET A 35 -17.64 -2.99 3.48
CA MET A 35 -18.14 -4.31 3.09
C MET A 35 -18.81 -5.01 4.27
N PRO A 36 -19.94 -5.72 4.04
CA PRO A 36 -20.58 -6.50 5.08
C PRO A 36 -19.60 -7.54 5.63
N GLN A 37 -19.49 -7.58 6.96
CA GLN A 37 -18.84 -8.68 7.69
C GLN A 37 -19.93 -9.65 8.13
N GLY A 38 -19.71 -10.96 7.97
CA GLY A 38 -20.76 -11.94 8.18
C GLY A 38 -20.20 -13.35 8.33
N SER A 39 -19.98 -14.04 7.21
CA SER A 39 -19.37 -15.37 7.25
C SER A 39 -17.85 -15.31 7.44
N ASP A 40 -17.26 -16.38 7.96
CA ASP A 40 -15.80 -16.51 8.09
C ASP A 40 -15.08 -16.39 6.74
N GLU A 41 -15.70 -16.88 5.66
CA GLU A 41 -15.21 -16.71 4.29
C GLU A 41 -15.26 -15.24 3.84
N GLN A 42 -16.34 -14.52 4.14
CA GLN A 42 -16.45 -13.09 3.86
C GLN A 42 -15.42 -12.28 4.67
N ASN A 43 -15.20 -12.66 5.92
CA ASN A 43 -14.19 -12.06 6.78
C ASN A 43 -12.77 -12.31 6.24
N ALA A 44 -12.47 -13.55 5.81
CA ALA A 44 -11.21 -13.89 5.16
C ALA A 44 -10.97 -13.05 3.90
N ALA A 45 -11.97 -12.96 3.03
CA ALA A 45 -11.90 -12.17 1.80
C ALA A 45 -11.76 -10.67 2.10
N HIS A 46 -12.44 -10.17 3.14
CA HIS A 46 -12.32 -8.79 3.60
C HIS A 46 -10.89 -8.48 4.06
N TRP A 47 -10.32 -9.27 4.97
CA TRP A 47 -8.97 -9.06 5.48
C TRP A 47 -7.90 -9.20 4.40
N ALA A 48 -8.06 -10.15 3.46
CA ALA A 48 -7.16 -10.29 2.32
C ALA A 48 -7.18 -9.04 1.41
N ARG A 49 -8.35 -8.42 1.20
CA ARG A 49 -8.46 -7.17 0.45
C ARG A 49 -7.80 -6.00 1.17
N VAL A 50 -7.97 -5.90 2.49
CA VAL A 50 -7.32 -4.86 3.29
C VAL A 50 -5.80 -5.02 3.26
N ALA A 51 -5.28 -6.24 3.37
CA ALA A 51 -3.86 -6.51 3.21
C ALA A 51 -3.32 -6.03 1.86
N GLU A 52 -4.02 -6.34 0.77
CA GLU A 52 -3.62 -5.91 -0.57
C GLU A 52 -3.63 -4.38 -0.75
N VAL A 53 -4.54 -3.67 -0.08
CA VAL A 53 -4.53 -2.19 -0.04
C VAL A 53 -3.24 -1.68 0.58
N TYR A 54 -2.84 -2.22 1.73
CA TYR A 54 -1.58 -1.84 2.39
C TYR A 54 -0.33 -2.23 1.59
N ARG A 55 -0.33 -3.37 0.88
CA ARG A 55 0.76 -3.70 -0.05
C ARG A 55 0.90 -2.68 -1.17
N ARG A 56 -0.22 -2.20 -1.71
CA ARG A 56 -0.21 -1.14 -2.74
C ARG A 56 0.28 0.18 -2.17
N GLU A 57 -0.08 0.49 -0.93
CA GLU A 57 0.45 1.66 -0.22
C GLU A 57 1.98 1.59 -0.11
N ALA A 58 2.51 0.45 0.37
CA ALA A 58 3.94 0.23 0.49
C ALA A 58 4.68 0.41 -0.84
N ARG A 59 4.09 -0.07 -1.95
CA ARG A 59 4.67 0.11 -3.30
C ARG A 59 4.78 1.58 -3.69
N TRP A 60 3.77 2.41 -3.37
CA TRP A 60 3.84 3.85 -3.65
C TRP A 60 4.91 4.55 -2.80
N TRP A 61 5.04 4.18 -1.53
CA TRP A 61 6.12 4.68 -0.68
C TRP A 61 7.51 4.26 -1.18
N ALA A 62 7.65 3.03 -1.67
CA ALA A 62 8.90 2.54 -2.27
C ALA A 62 9.28 3.31 -3.55
N VAL A 63 8.30 3.76 -4.35
CA VAL A 63 8.56 4.63 -5.50
C VAL A 63 9.13 5.98 -5.03
N LEU A 64 8.53 6.58 -4.01
CA LEU A 64 9.00 7.86 -3.47
C LEU A 64 10.40 7.74 -2.87
N GLU A 65 10.66 6.72 -2.06
CA GLU A 65 11.98 6.42 -1.50
C GLU A 65 13.05 6.33 -2.59
N ARG A 66 12.83 5.51 -3.63
CA ARG A 66 13.78 5.37 -4.74
C ARG A 66 14.03 6.70 -5.46
N TRP A 67 12.99 7.50 -5.62
CA TRP A 67 13.11 8.81 -6.25
C TRP A 67 13.89 9.80 -5.38
N VAL A 68 13.69 9.82 -4.06
CA VAL A 68 14.42 10.71 -3.14
C VAL A 68 15.94 10.44 -3.20
N PHE A 69 16.35 9.18 -3.34
CA PHE A 69 17.77 8.80 -3.49
C PHE A 69 18.31 8.92 -4.93
N SER A 70 17.49 9.30 -5.90
CA SER A 70 17.93 9.53 -7.28
C SER A 70 18.61 10.89 -7.47
N LEU A 71 19.30 11.09 -8.60
CA LEU A 71 19.89 12.37 -8.96
C LEU A 71 18.85 13.50 -9.03
N GLN A 72 17.60 13.17 -9.38
CA GLN A 72 16.47 14.10 -9.47
C GLN A 72 15.92 14.48 -8.07
N GLY A 73 16.02 13.56 -7.10
CA GLY A 73 15.58 13.77 -5.72
C GLY A 73 16.62 14.45 -4.82
N ARG A 74 17.82 14.77 -5.33
CA ARG A 74 18.97 15.23 -4.52
C ARG A 74 18.71 16.51 -3.70
N ALA A 75 17.75 17.33 -4.10
CA ALA A 75 17.34 18.53 -3.36
C ALA A 75 16.41 18.23 -2.16
N VAL A 76 15.89 17.00 -2.06
CA VAL A 76 15.02 16.55 -0.97
C VAL A 76 15.88 16.12 0.21
N GLY A 77 15.65 16.74 1.37
CA GLY A 77 16.40 16.43 2.59
C GLY A 77 16.19 14.97 3.05
N VAL A 78 17.24 14.39 3.64
CA VAL A 78 17.28 13.01 4.17
C VAL A 78 16.09 12.67 5.08
N VAL A 79 15.57 13.64 5.83
CA VAL A 79 14.41 13.44 6.72
C VAL A 79 13.16 12.98 5.95
N PHE A 80 12.96 13.45 4.72
CA PHE A 80 11.84 13.01 3.89
C PHE A 80 12.07 11.61 3.33
N ALA A 81 13.33 11.22 3.08
CA ALA A 81 13.68 9.85 2.71
C ALA A 81 13.34 8.87 3.84
N ASP A 82 13.74 9.22 5.07
CA ASP A 82 13.45 8.42 6.25
C ASP A 82 11.95 8.28 6.49
N ALA A 83 11.20 9.38 6.35
CA ALA A 83 9.74 9.35 6.45
C ALA A 83 9.10 8.39 5.42
N ALA A 84 9.59 8.37 4.18
CA ALA A 84 9.10 7.44 3.16
C ALA A 84 9.42 5.97 3.50
N ILE A 85 10.62 5.70 4.01
CA ILE A 85 11.02 4.36 4.48
C ILE A 85 10.12 3.91 5.63
N GLN A 86 9.91 4.76 6.64
CA GLN A 86 9.06 4.45 7.78
C GLN A 86 7.61 4.18 7.34
N ALA A 87 7.07 4.99 6.42
CA ALA A 87 5.74 4.81 5.89
C ALA A 87 5.61 3.48 5.11
N ARG A 88 6.60 3.14 4.26
CA ARG A 88 6.67 1.84 3.58
C ARG A 88 6.65 0.69 4.57
N ASN A 89 7.58 0.69 5.52
CA ASN A 89 7.73 -0.40 6.50
C ASN A 89 6.47 -0.58 7.34
N ARG A 90 5.80 0.52 7.70
CA ARG A 90 4.52 0.48 8.42
C ARG A 90 3.41 -0.15 7.57
N ALA A 91 3.29 0.25 6.31
CA ALA A 91 2.31 -0.32 5.40
C ALA A 91 2.56 -1.82 5.16
N GLU A 92 3.82 -2.24 4.98
CA GLU A 92 4.18 -3.65 4.86
C GLU A 92 3.79 -4.45 6.11
N ARG A 93 4.06 -3.90 7.30
CA ARG A 93 3.67 -4.55 8.56
C ARG A 93 2.15 -4.70 8.67
N PHE A 94 1.38 -3.66 8.34
CA PHE A 94 -0.08 -3.78 8.32
C PHE A 94 -0.55 -4.81 7.30
N ALA A 95 0.04 -4.88 6.10
CA ALA A 95 -0.30 -5.91 5.14
C ALA A 95 -0.11 -7.32 5.72
N GLN A 96 1.03 -7.58 6.37
CA GLN A 96 1.31 -8.85 7.02
C GLN A 96 0.33 -9.18 8.15
N ASP A 97 -0.04 -8.19 8.97
CA ASP A 97 -0.98 -8.39 10.07
C ASP A 97 -2.38 -8.73 9.55
N TYR A 98 -2.84 -8.08 8.48
CA TYR A 98 -4.12 -8.40 7.85
C TYR A 98 -4.11 -9.74 7.09
N GLU A 99 -2.97 -10.15 6.51
CA GLU A 99 -2.81 -11.50 5.95
C GLU A 99 -2.97 -12.58 7.00
N LYS A 100 -2.40 -12.38 8.19
CA LYS A 100 -2.57 -13.30 9.33
C LYS A 100 -4.03 -13.39 9.76
N LEU A 101 -4.75 -12.25 9.81
CA LEU A 101 -6.19 -12.23 10.08
C LEU A 101 -6.98 -13.00 9.01
N ALA A 102 -6.64 -12.81 7.73
CA ALA A 102 -7.27 -13.53 6.63
C ALA A 102 -7.01 -15.04 6.70
N ALA A 103 -5.79 -15.47 7.05
CA ALA A 103 -5.45 -16.87 7.25
C ALA A 103 -6.22 -17.47 8.42
N ARG A 104 -6.31 -16.76 9.55
CA ARG A 104 -7.07 -17.20 10.72
C ARG A 104 -8.56 -17.41 10.39
N ALA A 105 -9.18 -16.48 9.67
CA ALA A 105 -10.58 -16.58 9.28
C ALA A 105 -10.83 -17.78 8.34
N ARG A 106 -9.92 -18.07 7.41
CA ARG A 106 -10.00 -19.27 6.55
C ARG A 106 -9.94 -20.57 7.36
N ASN A 107 -9.00 -20.67 8.29
CA ASN A 107 -8.85 -21.87 9.11
C ASN A 107 -10.09 -22.14 9.99
N LEU A 108 -10.76 -21.08 10.47
CA LEU A 108 -12.01 -21.21 11.23
C LEU A 108 -13.14 -21.75 10.33
N HIS A 109 -13.26 -21.24 9.11
CA HIS A 109 -14.22 -21.74 8.12
C HIS A 109 -13.97 -23.23 7.80
N GLU A 110 -12.73 -23.61 7.50
CA GLU A 110 -12.35 -24.98 7.15
C GLU A 110 -12.58 -25.96 8.32
N GLY A 111 -12.26 -25.55 9.56
CA GLY A 111 -12.52 -26.34 10.76
C GLY A 111 -14.01 -26.54 11.04
N ALA A 112 -14.87 -25.55 10.74
CA ALA A 112 -16.32 -25.68 10.90
C ALA A 112 -16.94 -26.67 9.89
N VAL A 113 -16.40 -26.71 8.66
CA VAL A 113 -16.86 -27.64 7.61
C VAL A 113 -16.42 -29.08 7.90
N GLY A 114 -15.22 -29.27 8.46
CA GLY A 114 -14.66 -30.60 8.76
C GLY A 114 -15.29 -31.36 9.95
N VAL A 115 -16.07 -30.68 10.81
CA VAL A 115 -16.72 -31.28 12.00
C VAL A 115 -18.16 -31.73 11.70
N SER A 116 -18.71 -31.38 10.53
CA SER A 116 -20.11 -31.68 10.15
C SER A 116 -20.26 -32.84 9.14
N GLY A 117 -19.23 -33.68 8.96
CA GLY A 117 -19.21 -34.81 8.01
C GLY A 117 -19.19 -36.17 8.69
#